data_AF-A0A382J2F6-F1
#
_entry.id   AF-A0A382J2F6-F1
#
_cell.length_a   1.000
_cell.length_b   1.000
_cell.length_c   1.000
_cell.angle_alpha   90.00
_cell.angle_beta   90.00
_cell.angle_gamma   90.00
#
_symmetry.space_group_name_H-M   'P 1'
#
loop_
_entity.id
_entity.type
_entity.pdbx_description
1 polymer ?
#
loop_
_entity_poly.entity_id
_entity_poly.type
_entity_poly.pdbx_seq_one_letter_code
_entity_poly.pdbx_strand_id
1 'polypeptide(L)'
;MKSNITSNLVARQQYDRPTMKYSLEALIVFSVCLCFGGCRTPEPKNTGTKEALISRAASFELNTKSISPPGDPQEHHASGFAKILCSAVFTSGLDPEFAAENIGYFTSPYKERAKTTWRVDRENQAVHVTLPNGITRTAKHIGDLGCLTLPQGKNSPFFTPPKIESNLPDPAITKWPMGDVLPKDSLLKDLNATLITKAVDAAFEPRGAMTASYVVTWKGQIIGERYRPGITMHTPLESWSMGKSLTATLLGVLIKDGVYLVDQPAPIPEWQNKKDPRKKIRIANILNMSSGLRFRAPQDPDY
;
A
#
# COMPACT_ATOMS: atom_id res chain seq x y z
N MET A 1 4.92 -36.89 -31.07
CA MET A 1 6.16 -37.66 -30.80
C MET A 1 6.87 -36.91 -29.68
N LYS A 2 6.83 -37.37 -28.41
CA LYS A 2 7.75 -38.37 -27.83
C LYS A 2 9.16 -38.23 -28.41
N SER A 3 10.28 -38.09 -27.71
CA SER A 3 10.66 -37.96 -26.29
C SER A 3 12.19 -38.16 -26.31
N ASN A 4 12.87 -37.71 -25.25
CA ASN A 4 14.19 -38.15 -24.76
C ASN A 4 15.43 -37.52 -25.39
N ILE A 5 16.09 -36.64 -24.63
CA ILE A 5 17.50 -36.81 -24.29
C ILE A 5 17.67 -36.58 -22.79
N THR A 6 18.08 -37.64 -22.12
CA THR A 6 18.64 -37.72 -20.76
C THR A 6 20.11 -37.32 -20.78
N SER A 7 20.58 -36.58 -19.79
CA SER A 7 21.94 -36.77 -19.25
C SER A 7 22.07 -36.17 -17.85
N ASN A 8 22.33 -37.06 -16.90
CA ASN A 8 22.78 -36.81 -15.54
C ASN A 8 24.10 -36.01 -15.53
N LEU A 9 24.24 -35.10 -14.55
CA LEU A 9 25.54 -34.80 -13.95
C LEU A 9 25.32 -34.39 -12.49
N VAL A 10 25.54 -35.39 -11.63
CA VAL A 10 25.66 -35.27 -10.19
C VAL A 10 27.07 -34.75 -9.89
N ALA A 11 27.17 -33.56 -9.29
CA ALA A 11 28.38 -33.14 -8.58
C ALA A 11 27.99 -32.87 -7.13
N ARG A 12 28.19 -33.89 -6.29
CA ARG A 12 28.21 -33.78 -4.83
C ARG A 12 29.43 -32.95 -4.46
N GLN A 13 29.23 -31.76 -3.90
CA GLN A 13 30.26 -31.07 -3.16
C GLN A 13 29.87 -31.09 -1.67
N GLN A 14 30.54 -31.98 -0.96
CA GLN A 14 30.44 -32.23 0.45
C GLN A 14 31.23 -31.12 1.16
N TYR A 15 30.53 -30.26 1.89
CA TYR A 15 31.15 -29.31 2.81
C TYR A 15 30.59 -29.57 4.21
N ASP A 16 31.48 -30.03 5.09
CA ASP A 16 31.27 -30.20 6.52
C ASP A 16 30.76 -28.90 7.16
N ARG A 17 29.66 -28.98 7.90
CA ARG A 17 29.23 -27.90 8.80
C ARG A 17 29.51 -28.31 10.25
N PRO A 18 30.20 -27.47 11.05
CA PRO A 18 30.33 -27.71 12.47
C PRO A 18 28.97 -27.50 13.17
N THR A 19 28.65 -28.44 14.06
CA THR A 19 27.51 -28.41 14.97
C THR A 19 27.64 -27.27 15.98
N MET A 20 27.00 -26.13 15.71
CA MET A 20 26.85 -25.07 16.70
C MET A 20 25.49 -25.22 17.40
N LYS A 21 25.52 -25.67 18.66
CA LYS A 21 24.37 -25.64 19.58
C LYS A 21 24.07 -24.18 19.90
N TYR A 22 22.99 -23.62 19.35
CA TYR A 22 22.48 -22.34 19.81
C TYR A 22 21.39 -22.59 20.86
N SER A 23 21.69 -22.15 22.09
CA SER A 23 20.73 -22.03 23.18
C SER A 23 19.63 -21.03 22.78
N LEU A 24 18.39 -21.45 23.01
CA LEU A 24 17.17 -20.72 22.72
C LEU A 24 17.03 -19.56 23.74
N GLU A 25 17.44 -18.36 23.39
CA GLU A 25 16.90 -17.14 24.00
C GLU A 25 16.43 -16.20 22.88
N ALA A 26 15.17 -16.41 22.46
CA ALA A 26 14.48 -15.52 21.56
C ALA A 26 13.99 -14.30 22.37
N LEU A 27 14.72 -13.19 22.30
CA LEU A 27 14.23 -11.89 22.74
C LEU A 27 13.19 -11.40 21.73
N ILE A 28 11.91 -11.68 21.98
CA ILE A 28 10.80 -11.17 21.18
C ILE A 28 10.56 -9.71 21.59
N VAL A 29 11.02 -8.77 20.77
CA VAL A 29 10.64 -7.36 20.89
C VAL A 29 9.28 -7.17 20.21
N PHE A 30 8.20 -7.17 21.00
CA PHE A 30 6.89 -6.74 20.54
C PHE A 30 6.88 -5.22 20.39
N SER A 31 6.98 -4.72 19.15
CA SER A 31 6.71 -3.31 18.86
C SER A 31 5.19 -3.13 18.70
N VAL A 32 4.51 -2.90 19.82
CA VAL A 32 3.10 -2.54 19.87
C VAL A 32 2.98 -1.04 19.56
N CYS A 33 2.44 -0.70 18.39
CA CYS A 33 2.08 0.68 18.04
C CYS A 33 0.66 0.94 18.58
N LEU A 34 0.56 1.37 19.83
CA LEU A 34 -0.68 1.81 20.46
C LEU A 34 -0.92 3.29 20.15
N CYS A 35 -1.88 3.57 19.28
CA CYS A 35 -2.44 4.92 19.14
C CYS A 35 -3.42 5.18 20.28
N PHE A 36 -2.93 5.59 21.45
CA PHE A 36 -3.77 6.22 22.47
C PHE A 36 -3.68 7.75 22.32
N GLY A 37 -4.82 8.37 22.06
CA GLY A 37 -5.00 9.81 22.25
C GLY A 37 -5.03 10.13 23.75
N GLY A 38 -4.22 11.11 24.16
CA GLY A 38 -4.50 11.90 25.37
C GLY A 38 -3.63 11.64 26.61
N CYS A 39 -2.31 11.76 26.51
CA CYS A 39 -1.48 12.53 27.44
C CYS A 39 -0.06 12.66 26.86
N ARG A 40 0.28 13.80 26.24
CA ARG A 40 1.65 14.05 25.79
C ARG A 40 2.50 14.44 26.99
N THR A 41 3.20 13.49 27.58
CA THR A 41 4.44 13.81 28.31
C THR A 41 5.39 14.53 27.35
N PRO A 42 6.07 15.62 27.73
CA PRO A 42 7.00 16.29 26.84
C PRO A 42 8.11 15.29 26.50
N GLU A 43 8.20 14.92 25.23
CA GLU A 43 9.32 14.15 24.71
C GLU A 43 10.61 14.96 25.00
N PRO A 44 11.65 14.38 25.61
CA PRO A 44 12.88 15.10 25.86
C PRO A 44 13.41 15.62 24.52
N LYS A 45 13.62 16.94 24.43
CA LYS A 45 14.12 17.63 23.24
C LYS A 45 15.51 17.13 22.88
N ASN A 46 15.58 16.04 22.11
CA ASN A 46 16.83 15.55 21.54
C ASN A 46 17.14 16.32 20.25
N THR A 47 17.25 17.64 20.35
CA THR A 47 17.52 18.59 19.26
C THR A 47 18.98 18.59 18.80
N GLY A 48 19.76 17.56 19.13
CA GLY A 48 21.09 17.35 18.55
C GLY A 48 21.05 16.29 17.46
N THR A 49 20.23 15.25 17.64
CA THR A 49 20.15 14.10 16.76
C THR A 49 19.25 14.36 15.54
N LYS A 50 18.17 15.11 15.71
CA LYS A 50 17.26 15.48 14.60
C LYS A 50 17.94 16.42 13.60
N GLU A 51 18.69 17.39 14.11
CA GLU A 51 19.41 18.42 13.35
C GLU A 51 20.54 17.77 12.56
N ALA A 52 21.30 16.86 13.18
CA ALA A 52 22.31 16.06 12.49
C ALA A 52 21.69 15.17 11.38
N LEU A 53 20.51 14.58 11.64
CA LEU A 53 19.79 13.78 10.65
C LEU A 53 19.30 14.62 9.47
N ILE A 54 18.72 15.80 9.73
CA ILE A 54 18.27 16.74 8.70
C ILE A 54 19.47 17.24 7.87
N SER A 55 20.57 17.63 8.53
CA SER A 55 21.79 18.09 7.86
C SER A 55 22.38 16.99 6.98
N ARG A 56 22.44 15.75 7.47
CA ARG A 56 22.85 14.60 6.67
C ARG A 56 21.92 14.40 5.48
N ALA A 57 20.59 14.42 5.66
CA ALA A 57 19.63 14.27 4.57
C ALA A 57 19.82 15.35 3.49
N ALA A 58 19.97 16.61 3.90
CA ALA A 58 20.22 17.73 2.99
C ALA A 58 21.52 17.56 2.20
N SER A 59 22.56 16.94 2.77
CA SER A 59 23.82 16.67 2.05
C SER A 59 23.70 15.64 0.91
N PHE A 60 22.66 14.79 0.95
CA PHE A 60 22.36 13.80 -0.10
C PHE A 60 21.26 14.28 -1.06
N GLU A 61 20.64 15.43 -0.80
CA GLU A 61 19.57 15.96 -1.62
C GLU A 61 20.11 16.42 -2.97
N LEU A 62 19.43 16.02 -4.04
CA LEU A 62 19.74 16.55 -5.37
C LEU A 62 19.29 18.00 -5.45
N ASN A 63 20.06 18.84 -6.16
CA ASN A 63 19.70 20.22 -6.44
C ASN A 63 18.52 20.30 -7.44
N THR A 64 17.33 19.96 -6.96
CA THR A 64 16.07 19.97 -7.71
C THR A 64 15.14 21.00 -7.09
N LYS A 65 14.68 21.96 -7.90
CA LYS A 65 13.70 22.95 -7.44
C LYS A 65 12.34 22.26 -7.23
N SER A 66 11.83 22.29 -6.01
CA SER A 66 10.44 21.91 -5.74
C SER A 66 9.49 22.93 -6.36
N ILE A 67 8.54 22.46 -7.18
CA ILE A 67 7.50 23.29 -7.81
C ILE A 67 6.17 22.65 -7.46
N SER A 68 5.27 23.43 -6.85
CA SER A 68 3.92 22.95 -6.54
C SER A 68 3.19 22.57 -7.82
N PRO A 69 2.34 21.52 -7.80
CA PRO A 69 1.46 21.22 -8.92
C PRO A 69 0.67 22.48 -9.32
N PRO A 70 0.53 22.77 -10.62
CA PRO A 70 -0.25 23.92 -11.06
C PRO A 70 -1.74 23.75 -10.69
N GLY A 71 -2.46 24.86 -10.62
CA GLY A 71 -3.91 24.89 -10.31
C GLY A 71 -4.22 25.21 -8.85
N ASP A 72 -5.52 25.31 -8.55
CA ASP A 72 -6.03 25.59 -7.20
C ASP A 72 -5.83 24.36 -6.28
N PRO A 73 -5.13 24.48 -5.13
CA PRO A 73 -5.01 23.41 -4.15
C PRO A 73 -6.35 22.80 -3.71
N GLN A 74 -7.42 23.60 -3.65
CA GLN A 74 -8.75 23.11 -3.29
C GLN A 74 -9.29 22.12 -4.33
N GLU A 75 -8.97 22.31 -5.61
CA GLU A 75 -9.35 21.37 -6.67
C GLU A 75 -8.60 20.04 -6.53
N HIS A 76 -7.34 20.07 -6.10
CA HIS A 76 -6.55 18.86 -5.84
C HIS A 76 -7.15 18.05 -4.68
N HIS A 77 -7.54 18.72 -3.59
CA HIS A 77 -8.25 18.10 -2.47
C HIS A 77 -9.59 17.49 -2.91
N ALA A 78 -10.39 18.24 -3.68
CA ALA A 78 -11.67 17.77 -4.22
C ALA A 78 -11.49 16.55 -5.14
N SER A 79 -10.47 16.57 -6.00
CA SER A 79 -10.15 15.46 -6.91
C SER A 79 -9.73 14.21 -6.14
N GLY A 80 -8.86 14.37 -5.12
CA GLY A 80 -8.46 13.27 -4.25
C GLY A 80 -9.64 12.66 -3.48
N PHE A 81 -10.49 13.51 -2.90
CA PHE A 81 -11.69 13.08 -2.18
C PHE A 81 -12.68 12.32 -3.08
N ALA A 82 -12.94 12.84 -4.29
CA ALA A 82 -13.78 12.14 -5.27
C ALA A 82 -13.26 10.73 -5.54
N LYS A 83 -11.94 10.57 -5.72
CA LYS A 83 -11.31 9.27 -5.98
C LYS A 83 -11.40 8.31 -4.79
N ILE A 84 -11.10 8.78 -3.59
CA ILE A 84 -11.20 7.95 -2.38
C ILE A 84 -12.63 7.48 -2.18
N LEU A 85 -13.60 8.40 -2.23
CA LEU A 85 -15.00 8.08 -2.02
C LEU A 85 -15.54 7.17 -3.13
N CYS A 86 -15.17 7.41 -4.39
CA CYS A 86 -15.54 6.52 -5.50
C CYS A 86 -15.04 5.09 -5.27
N SER A 87 -13.77 4.93 -4.84
CA SER A 87 -13.19 3.60 -4.63
C SER A 87 -13.88 2.89 -3.47
N ALA A 88 -14.11 3.60 -2.36
CA ALA A 88 -14.81 3.05 -1.21
C ALA A 88 -16.24 2.60 -1.58
N VAL A 89 -16.97 3.38 -2.37
CA VAL A 89 -18.36 3.05 -2.73
C VAL A 89 -18.45 1.96 -3.80
N PHE A 90 -17.72 2.10 -4.91
CA PHE A 90 -17.91 1.25 -6.08
C PHE A 90 -16.97 0.04 -6.14
N THR A 91 -15.81 0.10 -5.47
CA THR A 91 -14.88 -1.03 -5.38
C THR A 91 -15.06 -1.78 -4.06
N SER A 92 -15.16 -1.07 -2.94
CA SER A 92 -15.30 -1.70 -1.62
C SER A 92 -16.75 -1.95 -1.18
N GLY A 93 -17.74 -1.34 -1.86
CA GLY A 93 -19.16 -1.49 -1.51
C GLY A 93 -19.57 -0.79 -0.22
N LEU A 94 -18.78 0.17 0.25
CA LEU A 94 -19.03 0.87 1.50
C LEU A 94 -20.12 1.93 1.36
N ASP A 95 -20.78 2.21 2.48
CA ASP A 95 -21.70 3.34 2.63
C ASP A 95 -20.96 4.67 2.36
N PRO A 96 -21.51 5.58 1.52
CA PRO A 96 -20.83 6.83 1.17
C PRO A 96 -20.55 7.73 2.35
N GLU A 97 -21.50 7.89 3.27
CA GLU A 97 -21.37 8.76 4.44
C GLU A 97 -20.32 8.21 5.40
N PHE A 98 -20.33 6.89 5.65
CA PHE A 98 -19.28 6.20 6.39
C PHE A 98 -17.90 6.41 5.75
N ALA A 99 -17.79 6.20 4.44
CA ALA A 99 -16.52 6.32 3.71
C ALA A 99 -16.00 7.76 3.69
N ALA A 100 -16.89 8.73 3.49
CA ALA A 100 -16.55 10.14 3.57
C ALA A 100 -15.95 10.45 4.95
N GLU A 101 -16.62 10.05 6.03
CA GLU A 101 -16.17 10.35 7.38
C GLU A 101 -14.85 9.65 7.75
N ASN A 102 -14.74 8.36 7.48
CA ASN A 102 -13.67 7.53 8.05
C ASN A 102 -12.47 7.32 7.13
N ILE A 103 -12.62 7.56 5.82
CA ILE A 103 -11.58 7.28 4.81
C ILE A 103 -11.19 8.55 4.06
N GLY A 104 -12.16 9.43 3.78
CA GLY A 104 -11.97 10.61 2.93
C GLY A 104 -11.03 11.69 3.47
N TYR A 105 -10.72 11.68 4.77
CA TYR A 105 -9.91 12.70 5.44
C TYR A 105 -8.49 12.85 4.84
N PHE A 106 -7.89 11.75 4.38
CA PHE A 106 -6.48 11.75 3.96
C PHE A 106 -6.19 12.71 2.79
N THR A 107 -7.07 12.73 1.79
CA THR A 107 -6.90 13.59 0.61
C THR A 107 -7.67 14.91 0.70
N SER A 108 -8.67 15.00 1.58
CA SER A 108 -9.42 16.23 1.83
C SER A 108 -9.70 16.35 3.33
N PRO A 109 -8.80 17.01 4.08
CA PRO A 109 -8.97 17.26 5.49
C PRO A 109 -10.29 17.98 5.77
N TYR A 110 -10.87 17.82 6.97
CA TYR A 110 -12.19 18.37 7.31
C TYR A 110 -12.38 19.85 6.92
N LYS A 111 -11.36 20.69 7.13
CA LYS A 111 -11.40 22.12 6.78
C LYS A 111 -11.53 22.36 5.28
N GLU A 112 -10.86 21.55 4.47
CA GLU A 112 -10.90 21.64 3.01
C GLU A 112 -12.19 21.02 2.47
N ARG A 113 -12.63 19.90 3.05
CA ARG A 113 -13.88 19.22 2.68
C ARG A 113 -15.13 20.05 2.97
N ALA A 114 -15.16 20.75 4.10
CA ALA A 114 -16.28 21.59 4.51
C ALA A 114 -16.59 22.74 3.53
N LYS A 115 -15.65 23.09 2.67
CA LYS A 115 -15.81 24.11 1.61
C LYS A 115 -16.45 23.54 0.34
N THR A 116 -16.71 22.24 0.27
CA THR A 116 -17.19 21.56 -0.95
C THR A 116 -18.51 20.84 -0.69
N THR A 117 -19.30 20.64 -1.74
CA THR A 117 -20.42 19.71 -1.74
C THR A 117 -20.07 18.48 -2.56
N TRP A 118 -20.66 17.33 -2.23
CA TRP A 118 -20.40 16.10 -2.97
C TRP A 118 -21.66 15.26 -3.12
N ARG A 119 -21.67 14.41 -4.16
CA ARG A 119 -22.73 13.42 -4.41
C ARG A 119 -22.16 12.17 -5.04
N VAL A 120 -22.83 11.04 -4.77
CA VAL A 120 -22.60 9.77 -5.46
C VAL A 120 -23.64 9.59 -6.56
N ASP A 121 -23.17 9.42 -7.79
CA ASP A 121 -23.96 9.08 -8.96
C ASP A 121 -23.87 7.57 -9.18
N ARG A 122 -24.86 6.83 -8.67
CA ARG A 122 -24.84 5.36 -8.73
C ARG A 122 -25.09 4.84 -10.15
N GLU A 123 -25.89 5.55 -10.94
CA GLU A 123 -26.21 5.19 -12.33
C GLU A 123 -24.96 5.24 -13.20
N ASN A 124 -24.18 6.32 -13.09
CA ASN A 124 -22.94 6.50 -13.86
C ASN A 124 -21.70 5.94 -13.15
N GLN A 125 -21.87 5.33 -11.98
CA GLN A 125 -20.81 4.89 -11.08
C GLN A 125 -19.72 5.96 -10.87
N ALA A 126 -20.15 7.17 -10.53
CA ALA A 126 -19.27 8.33 -10.38
C ALA A 126 -19.49 9.04 -9.04
N VAL A 127 -18.47 9.80 -8.61
CA VAL A 127 -18.53 10.72 -7.49
C VAL A 127 -18.17 12.09 -7.99
N HIS A 128 -18.98 13.07 -7.63
CA HIS A 128 -18.80 14.48 -7.99
C HIS A 128 -18.55 15.30 -6.73
N VAL A 129 -17.54 16.16 -6.77
CA VAL A 129 -17.20 17.10 -5.71
C VAL A 129 -17.16 18.50 -6.30
N THR A 130 -18.08 19.35 -5.88
CA THR A 130 -18.28 20.70 -6.39
C THR A 130 -17.70 21.72 -5.42
N LEU A 131 -16.86 22.59 -5.95
CA LEU A 131 -16.20 23.69 -5.25
C LEU A 131 -17.10 24.95 -5.24
N PRO A 132 -16.83 25.93 -4.34
CA PRO A 132 -17.58 27.19 -4.29
C PRO A 132 -17.52 28.02 -5.57
N ASN A 133 -16.46 27.86 -6.36
CA ASN A 133 -16.29 28.52 -7.65
C ASN A 133 -17.07 27.84 -8.80
N GLY A 134 -17.87 26.81 -8.50
CA GLY A 134 -18.68 26.06 -9.47
C GLY A 134 -17.93 24.94 -10.20
N ILE A 135 -16.61 24.85 -10.05
CA ILE A 135 -15.83 23.75 -10.64
C ILE A 135 -16.21 22.44 -9.96
N THR A 136 -16.44 21.40 -10.75
CA THR A 136 -16.71 20.06 -10.25
C THR A 136 -15.58 19.11 -10.64
N ARG A 137 -14.98 18.46 -9.64
CA ARG A 137 -14.05 17.35 -9.83
C ARG A 137 -14.82 16.03 -9.76
N THR A 138 -14.54 15.14 -10.72
CA THR A 138 -15.25 13.87 -10.84
C THR A 138 -14.27 12.72 -10.78
N ALA A 139 -14.62 11.67 -10.04
CA ALA A 139 -14.00 10.36 -10.18
C ALA A 139 -15.06 9.35 -10.64
N LYS A 140 -14.68 8.44 -11.55
CA LYS A 140 -15.59 7.44 -12.12
C LYS A 140 -15.00 6.04 -12.00
N HIS A 141 -15.83 5.08 -11.62
CA HIS A 141 -15.49 3.66 -11.62
C HIS A 141 -15.47 3.14 -13.06
N ILE A 142 -14.37 2.50 -13.46
CA ILE A 142 -14.14 2.05 -14.83
C ILE A 142 -13.72 0.58 -14.80
N GLY A 143 -14.71 -0.31 -14.72
CA GLY A 143 -14.49 -1.77 -14.70
C GLY A 143 -13.36 -2.16 -13.75
N ASP A 144 -12.43 -2.98 -14.24
CA ASP A 144 -11.31 -3.51 -13.47
C ASP A 144 -10.18 -2.49 -13.22
N LEU A 145 -10.23 -1.29 -13.81
CA LEU A 145 -9.30 -0.20 -13.44
C LEU A 145 -9.68 0.46 -12.10
N GLY A 146 -10.85 0.13 -11.55
CA GLY A 146 -11.42 0.79 -10.40
C GLY A 146 -11.74 2.25 -10.70
N CYS A 147 -11.67 3.11 -9.68
CA CYS A 147 -11.98 4.53 -9.85
C CYS A 147 -10.83 5.36 -10.43
N LEU A 148 -11.11 6.21 -11.41
CA LEU A 148 -10.15 7.19 -11.95
C LEU A 148 -10.67 8.61 -11.74
N THR A 149 -9.79 9.53 -11.36
CA THR A 149 -10.08 10.97 -11.43
C THR A 149 -10.14 11.41 -12.88
N LEU A 150 -11.23 12.03 -13.29
CA LEU A 150 -11.38 12.54 -14.64
C LEU A 150 -10.67 13.90 -14.79
N PRO A 151 -10.15 14.20 -15.98
CA PRO A 151 -9.69 15.55 -16.30
C PRO A 151 -10.85 16.56 -16.14
N GLN A 152 -10.52 17.81 -15.84
CA GLN A 152 -11.52 18.85 -15.64
C GLN A 152 -12.41 19.01 -16.88
N GLY A 153 -13.72 19.06 -16.67
CA GLY A 153 -14.70 19.21 -17.75
C GLY A 153 -14.81 18.01 -18.70
N LYS A 154 -14.24 16.86 -18.35
CA LYS A 154 -14.33 15.62 -19.14
C LYS A 154 -15.18 14.58 -18.42
N ASN A 155 -15.85 13.74 -19.22
CA ASN A 155 -16.70 12.64 -18.75
C ASN A 155 -16.05 11.26 -18.93
N SER A 156 -14.83 11.23 -19.46
CA SER A 156 -14.04 10.02 -19.73
C SER A 156 -12.53 10.31 -19.57
N PRO A 157 -11.70 9.29 -19.33
CA PRO A 157 -10.25 9.42 -19.34
C PRO A 157 -9.72 9.76 -20.76
N PHE A 158 -8.47 10.21 -20.85
CA PHE A 158 -7.79 10.51 -22.12
C PHE A 158 -7.32 9.28 -22.91
N PHE A 159 -7.70 8.09 -22.47
CA PHE A 159 -7.38 6.83 -23.12
C PHE A 159 -8.64 5.96 -23.14
N THR A 160 -8.69 5.00 -24.07
CA THR A 160 -9.75 3.98 -24.08
C THR A 160 -9.43 2.95 -22.99
N PRO A 161 -10.28 2.77 -21.97
CA PRO A 161 -10.04 1.76 -20.94
C PRO A 161 -9.92 0.38 -21.57
N PRO A 162 -8.83 -0.36 -21.33
CA PRO A 162 -8.73 -1.73 -21.81
C PRO A 162 -9.75 -2.61 -21.10
N LYS A 163 -10.26 -3.62 -21.80
CA LYS A 163 -10.95 -4.74 -21.15
C LYS A 163 -9.89 -5.62 -20.50
N ILE A 164 -9.94 -5.76 -19.18
CA ILE A 164 -9.03 -6.63 -18.43
C ILE A 164 -9.78 -7.94 -18.21
N GLU A 165 -9.20 -9.05 -18.65
CA GLU A 165 -9.75 -10.37 -18.38
C GLU A 165 -8.80 -11.08 -17.43
N SER A 166 -9.31 -11.49 -16.28
CA SER A 166 -8.53 -12.27 -15.32
C SER A 166 -8.31 -13.68 -15.89
N ASN A 167 -7.05 -14.11 -15.92
CA ASN A 167 -6.68 -15.50 -16.20
C ASN A 167 -6.55 -16.33 -14.92
N LEU A 168 -6.95 -15.79 -13.77
CA LEU A 168 -6.94 -16.55 -12.51
C LEU A 168 -8.13 -17.52 -12.46
N PRO A 169 -7.94 -18.73 -11.91
CA PRO A 169 -9.03 -19.66 -11.70
C PRO A 169 -10.04 -19.12 -10.68
N ASP A 170 -11.25 -19.69 -10.68
CA ASP A 170 -12.28 -19.37 -9.69
C ASP A 170 -11.74 -19.60 -8.26
N PRO A 171 -11.73 -18.57 -7.40
CA PRO A 171 -11.18 -18.69 -6.06
C PRO A 171 -11.95 -19.71 -5.21
N ALA A 172 -13.25 -19.94 -5.45
CA ALA A 172 -14.08 -20.87 -4.68
C ALA A 172 -13.64 -22.34 -4.81
N ILE A 173 -12.91 -22.68 -5.87
CA ILE A 173 -12.36 -24.03 -6.10
C ILE A 173 -10.83 -24.08 -6.02
N THR A 174 -10.19 -22.93 -5.83
CA THR A 174 -8.73 -22.81 -5.82
C THR A 174 -8.21 -22.90 -4.39
N LYS A 175 -7.15 -23.68 -4.19
CA LYS A 175 -6.54 -23.84 -2.86
C LYS A 175 -5.86 -22.57 -2.39
N TRP A 176 -6.01 -22.26 -1.10
CA TRP A 176 -5.23 -21.23 -0.41
C TRP A 176 -3.71 -21.50 -0.60
N PRO A 177 -2.87 -20.47 -0.83
CA PRO A 177 -3.17 -19.03 -0.77
C PRO A 177 -3.66 -18.39 -2.08
N MET A 178 -3.89 -19.18 -3.14
CA MET A 178 -4.31 -18.65 -4.44
C MET A 178 -5.85 -18.58 -4.59
N GLY A 179 -6.59 -19.10 -3.61
CA GLY A 179 -8.05 -19.06 -3.56
C GLY A 179 -8.57 -19.41 -2.16
N ASP A 180 -9.86 -19.74 -2.07
CA ASP A 180 -10.61 -19.77 -0.82
C ASP A 180 -10.70 -21.17 -0.19
N VAL A 181 -10.21 -22.21 -0.89
CA VAL A 181 -10.25 -23.57 -0.37
C VAL A 181 -9.12 -23.77 0.65
N LEU A 182 -9.48 -23.71 1.93
CA LEU A 182 -8.56 -23.93 3.05
C LEU A 182 -8.15 -25.42 3.18
N PRO A 183 -6.93 -25.70 3.66
CA PRO A 183 -6.50 -27.06 3.97
C PRO A 183 -7.41 -27.72 5.02
N LYS A 184 -7.73 -29.01 4.84
CA LYS A 184 -8.49 -29.80 5.82
C LYS A 184 -7.68 -30.09 7.09
N ASP A 185 -6.36 -30.25 6.94
CA ASP A 185 -5.45 -30.50 8.05
C ASP A 185 -5.06 -29.17 8.69
N SER A 186 -5.73 -28.87 9.81
CA SER A 186 -5.49 -27.65 10.56
C SER A 186 -4.25 -27.76 11.45
N LEU A 187 -3.31 -26.83 11.28
CA LEU A 187 -2.16 -26.65 12.17
C LEU A 187 -2.54 -26.14 13.57
N LEU A 188 -3.84 -25.90 13.85
CA LEU A 188 -4.33 -25.46 15.16
C LEU A 188 -4.01 -26.45 16.29
N LYS A 189 -3.75 -27.74 15.98
CA LYS A 189 -3.36 -28.73 16.99
C LYS A 189 -2.05 -28.38 17.70
N ASP A 190 -1.15 -27.65 17.03
CA ASP A 190 0.14 -27.24 17.57
C ASP A 190 0.09 -25.86 18.27
N LEU A 191 -1.07 -25.20 18.28
CA LEU A 191 -1.23 -23.82 18.74
C LEU A 191 -2.24 -23.69 19.88
N ASN A 192 -2.00 -22.73 20.77
CA ASN A 192 -2.94 -22.41 21.83
C ASN A 192 -4.11 -21.58 21.26
N ALA A 193 -5.24 -22.23 21.01
CA ALA A 193 -6.45 -21.60 20.47
C ALA A 193 -6.92 -20.39 21.31
N THR A 194 -6.80 -20.45 22.65
CA THR A 194 -7.18 -19.33 23.53
C THR A 194 -6.31 -18.10 23.29
N LEU A 195 -5.01 -18.26 23.04
CA LEU A 195 -4.13 -17.13 22.73
C LEU A 195 -4.43 -16.53 21.34
N ILE A 196 -4.76 -17.38 20.37
CA ILE A 196 -5.18 -16.90 19.04
C ILE A 196 -6.46 -16.08 19.16
N THR A 197 -7.49 -16.60 19.84
CA THR A 197 -8.74 -15.88 20.06
C THR A 197 -8.50 -14.54 20.74
N LYS A 198 -7.68 -14.51 21.80
CA LYS A 198 -7.31 -13.26 22.47
C LYS A 198 -6.61 -12.26 21.54
N ALA A 199 -5.72 -12.73 20.67
CA ALA A 199 -5.04 -11.86 19.70
C ALA A 199 -6.02 -11.27 18.66
N VAL A 200 -6.96 -12.08 18.18
CA VAL A 200 -8.02 -11.62 17.27
C VAL A 200 -8.97 -10.65 18.00
N ASP A 201 -9.35 -10.93 19.24
CA ASP A 201 -10.20 -10.04 20.04
C ASP A 201 -9.52 -8.69 20.27
N ALA A 202 -8.24 -8.70 20.66
CA ALA A 202 -7.46 -7.49 20.89
C ALA A 202 -7.38 -6.59 19.64
N ALA A 203 -7.38 -7.17 18.44
CA ALA A 203 -7.38 -6.38 17.20
C ALA A 203 -8.69 -5.58 16.99
N PHE A 204 -9.78 -5.93 17.66
CA PHE A 204 -11.09 -5.26 17.58
C PHE A 204 -11.47 -4.51 18.86
N GLU A 205 -10.57 -4.46 19.85
CA GLU A 205 -10.75 -3.72 21.09
C GLU A 205 -9.95 -2.41 21.09
N PRO A 206 -10.40 -1.38 21.85
CA PRO A 206 -11.65 -1.31 22.61
C PRO A 206 -12.88 -1.14 21.70
N ARG A 207 -14.08 -1.12 22.29
CA ARG A 207 -15.32 -0.74 21.57
C ARG A 207 -15.11 0.63 20.92
N GLY A 208 -15.20 0.68 19.59
CA GLY A 208 -14.87 1.86 18.78
C GLY A 208 -13.56 1.72 17.98
N ALA A 209 -12.84 0.60 18.11
CA ALA A 209 -11.73 0.27 17.23
C ALA A 209 -12.19 0.27 15.76
N MET A 210 -11.36 0.85 14.90
CA MET A 210 -11.66 1.05 13.47
C MET A 210 -11.13 -0.09 12.58
N THR A 211 -10.80 -1.23 13.18
CA THR A 211 -10.30 -2.41 12.45
C THR A 211 -11.36 -2.94 11.51
N ALA A 212 -11.08 -2.87 10.20
CA ALA A 212 -11.99 -3.38 9.16
C ALA A 212 -11.88 -4.91 9.00
N SER A 213 -10.65 -5.41 9.02
CA SER A 213 -10.33 -6.81 8.85
C SER A 213 -9.03 -7.14 9.58
N TYR A 214 -8.93 -8.38 10.06
CA TYR A 214 -7.73 -8.93 10.66
C TYR A 214 -7.59 -10.38 10.21
N VAL A 215 -6.40 -10.77 9.73
CA VAL A 215 -6.08 -12.13 9.30
C VAL A 215 -4.67 -12.48 9.79
N VAL A 216 -4.52 -13.64 10.41
CA VAL A 216 -3.22 -14.16 10.88
C VAL A 216 -2.93 -15.46 10.17
N THR A 217 -1.73 -15.53 9.58
CA THR A 217 -1.23 -16.76 8.98
C THR A 217 -0.04 -17.32 9.76
N TRP A 218 0.05 -18.64 9.86
CA TRP A 218 1.20 -19.34 10.40
C TRP A 218 1.53 -20.55 9.53
N LYS A 219 2.80 -20.66 9.12
CA LYS A 219 3.28 -21.69 8.19
C LYS A 219 2.40 -21.83 6.93
N GLY A 220 1.91 -20.70 6.41
CA GLY A 220 1.09 -20.66 5.20
C GLY A 220 -0.39 -21.02 5.37
N GLN A 221 -0.88 -21.27 6.60
CA GLN A 221 -2.31 -21.47 6.88
C GLN A 221 -2.90 -20.28 7.64
N ILE A 222 -4.16 -19.94 7.37
CA ILE A 222 -4.92 -19.01 8.20
C ILE A 222 -5.21 -19.69 9.54
N ILE A 223 -4.81 -19.07 10.64
CA ILE A 223 -5.03 -19.59 12.00
C ILE A 223 -6.04 -18.76 12.79
N GLY A 224 -6.38 -17.56 12.32
CA GLY A 224 -7.41 -16.71 12.90
C GLY A 224 -7.71 -15.53 11.99
N GLU A 225 -8.98 -15.20 11.86
CA GLU A 225 -9.44 -14.05 11.11
C GLU A 225 -10.75 -13.50 11.66
N ARG A 226 -11.01 -12.23 11.41
CA ARG A 226 -12.28 -11.56 11.71
C ARG A 226 -12.44 -10.36 10.80
N TYR A 227 -13.69 -10.10 10.44
CA TYR A 227 -14.10 -8.96 9.63
C TYR A 227 -15.16 -8.19 10.41
N ARG A 228 -15.15 -6.86 10.32
CA ARG A 228 -16.24 -6.05 10.92
C ARG A 228 -17.55 -6.28 10.14
N PRO A 229 -18.72 -5.97 10.73
CA PRO A 229 -19.99 -6.03 10.00
C PRO A 229 -19.94 -5.23 8.69
N GLY A 230 -20.42 -5.85 7.60
CA GLY A 230 -20.40 -5.28 6.25
C GLY A 230 -19.10 -5.52 5.46
N ILE A 231 -18.06 -6.07 6.10
CA ILE A 231 -16.81 -6.47 5.43
C ILE A 231 -16.78 -7.99 5.35
N THR A 232 -16.29 -8.50 4.22
CA THR A 232 -16.09 -9.94 3.98
C THR A 232 -14.65 -10.20 3.57
N MET A 233 -14.28 -11.48 3.46
CA MET A 233 -12.99 -11.89 2.89
C MET A 233 -12.76 -11.41 1.46
N HIS A 234 -13.83 -11.04 0.74
CA HIS A 234 -13.77 -10.55 -0.64
C HIS A 234 -13.88 -9.04 -0.77
N THR A 235 -14.06 -8.31 0.33
CA THR A 235 -14.18 -6.84 0.28
C THR A 235 -12.79 -6.22 0.05
N PRO A 236 -12.53 -5.55 -1.09
CA PRO A 236 -11.28 -4.84 -1.28
C PRO A 236 -11.20 -3.67 -0.30
N LEU A 237 -10.11 -3.54 0.44
CA LEU A 237 -9.88 -2.43 1.37
C LEU A 237 -8.72 -1.57 0.88
N GLU A 238 -8.68 -0.31 1.34
CA GLU A 238 -7.62 0.62 1.01
C GLU A 238 -6.26 0.12 1.52
N SER A 239 -5.28 0.03 0.62
CA SER A 239 -3.97 -0.56 0.92
C SER A 239 -2.94 0.47 1.40
N TRP A 240 -3.12 1.75 1.05
CA TRP A 240 -2.17 2.82 1.36
C TRP A 240 -0.71 2.42 1.04
N SER A 241 0.20 2.60 2.00
CA SER A 241 1.60 2.23 1.86
C SER A 241 1.86 0.73 1.79
N MET A 242 0.90 -0.15 2.11
CA MET A 242 1.06 -1.59 1.90
C MET A 242 1.27 -1.91 0.41
N GLY A 243 0.76 -1.06 -0.50
CA GLY A 243 1.00 -1.19 -1.94
C GLY A 243 2.49 -1.16 -2.31
N LYS A 244 3.36 -0.54 -1.50
CA LYS A 244 4.82 -0.55 -1.73
C LYS A 244 5.39 -1.97 -1.67
N SER A 245 4.88 -2.81 -0.76
CA SER A 245 5.30 -4.21 -0.65
C SER A 245 4.96 -5.01 -1.90
N LEU A 246 3.78 -4.77 -2.49
CA LEU A 246 3.40 -5.40 -3.75
C LEU A 246 4.30 -4.94 -4.90
N THR A 247 4.51 -3.62 -5.05
CA THR A 247 5.41 -3.08 -6.09
C THR A 247 6.83 -3.62 -5.94
N ALA A 248 7.37 -3.67 -4.71
CA ALA A 248 8.70 -4.22 -4.44
C ALA A 248 8.78 -5.72 -4.74
N THR A 249 7.72 -6.48 -4.43
CA THR A 249 7.64 -7.92 -4.73
C THR A 249 7.65 -8.17 -6.25
N LEU A 250 6.84 -7.43 -7.01
CA LEU A 250 6.82 -7.51 -8.47
C LEU A 250 8.18 -7.19 -9.08
N LEU A 251 8.86 -6.16 -8.57
CA LEU A 251 10.22 -5.84 -9.00
C LEU A 251 11.22 -6.94 -8.62
N GLY A 252 11.06 -7.55 -7.45
CA GLY A 252 11.85 -8.71 -7.02
C GLY A 252 11.70 -9.92 -7.95
N VAL A 253 10.49 -10.18 -8.47
CA VAL A 253 10.26 -11.21 -9.50
C VAL A 253 11.03 -10.88 -10.77
N LEU A 254 10.94 -9.64 -11.27
CA LEU A 254 11.68 -9.22 -12.46
C LEU A 254 13.22 -9.30 -12.28
N ILE A 255 13.72 -9.03 -11.07
CA ILE A 255 15.13 -9.20 -10.74
C ILE A 255 15.53 -10.68 -10.75
N LYS A 256 14.69 -11.55 -10.15
CA LYS A 256 14.89 -13.01 -10.16
C LYS A 256 14.90 -13.56 -11.59
N ASP A 257 14.06 -13.02 -12.46
CA ASP A 257 13.94 -13.41 -13.87
C ASP A 257 15.06 -12.80 -14.75
N GLY A 258 15.99 -12.04 -14.16
CA GLY A 258 17.14 -11.45 -14.85
C GLY A 258 16.81 -10.24 -15.73
N VAL A 259 15.58 -9.72 -15.66
CA VAL A 259 15.16 -8.50 -16.39
C VAL A 259 15.92 -7.28 -15.86
N TYR A 260 16.17 -7.24 -14.55
CA TYR A 260 16.90 -6.15 -13.89
C TYR A 260 17.90 -6.68 -12.88
N LEU A 261 18.98 -5.92 -12.64
CA LEU A 261 19.84 -6.11 -11.47
C LEU A 261 19.47 -5.07 -10.40
N VAL A 262 19.31 -5.48 -9.14
CA VAL A 262 18.94 -4.57 -8.03
C VAL A 262 19.92 -3.39 -7.88
N ASP A 263 21.18 -3.61 -8.27
CA ASP A 263 22.28 -2.67 -8.14
C ASP A 263 22.56 -1.85 -9.40
N GLN A 264 21.82 -2.06 -10.49
CA GLN A 264 21.98 -1.24 -11.68
C GLN A 264 21.33 0.14 -11.50
N PRO A 265 21.74 1.15 -12.30
CA PRO A 265 21.02 2.42 -12.42
C PRO A 265 19.53 2.22 -12.74
N ALA A 266 18.66 3.03 -12.11
CA ALA A 266 17.23 2.98 -12.38
C ALA A 266 16.97 3.26 -13.88
N PRO A 267 16.22 2.39 -14.60
CA PRO A 267 16.04 2.49 -16.04
C PRO A 267 14.95 3.52 -16.40
N ILE A 268 15.06 4.73 -15.87
CA ILE A 268 14.13 5.84 -16.12
C ILE A 268 14.69 6.67 -17.27
N PRO A 269 14.04 6.69 -18.46
CA PRO A 269 14.57 7.34 -19.66
C PRO A 269 14.94 8.80 -19.47
N GLU A 270 14.11 9.54 -18.73
CA GLU A 270 14.27 10.98 -18.47
C GLU A 270 15.56 11.30 -17.69
N TRP A 271 16.11 10.33 -16.96
CA TRP A 271 17.32 10.50 -16.15
C TRP A 271 18.60 10.15 -16.91
N GLN A 272 18.52 9.57 -18.11
CA GLN A 272 19.71 9.03 -18.80
C GLN A 272 20.58 10.09 -19.49
N ASN A 273 20.16 11.36 -19.44
CA ASN A 273 20.93 12.49 -19.92
C ASN A 273 22.30 12.55 -19.23
N LYS A 274 23.39 12.78 -19.98
CA LYS A 274 24.77 12.77 -19.45
C LYS A 274 24.98 13.76 -18.29
N LYS A 275 24.25 14.87 -18.29
CA LYS A 275 24.33 15.94 -17.29
C LYS A 275 23.38 15.75 -16.10
N ASP A 276 22.48 14.76 -16.15
CA ASP A 276 21.51 14.52 -15.08
C ASP A 276 22.15 13.65 -13.99
N PRO A 277 22.31 14.15 -12.75
CA PRO A 277 22.90 13.37 -11.67
C PRO A 277 22.03 12.17 -11.25
N ARG A 278 20.72 12.18 -11.55
CA ARG A 278 19.79 11.08 -11.23
C ARG A 278 20.13 9.79 -11.94
N LYS A 279 20.89 9.83 -13.05
CA LYS A 279 21.41 8.64 -13.74
C LYS A 279 22.20 7.69 -12.84
N LYS A 280 22.70 8.16 -11.69
CA LYS A 280 23.48 7.36 -10.73
C LYS A 280 22.60 6.67 -9.68
N ILE A 281 21.32 7.06 -9.57
CA ILE A 281 20.37 6.45 -8.64
C ILE A 281 20.14 5.01 -9.09
N ARG A 282 20.42 4.06 -8.21
CA ARG A 282 20.19 2.63 -8.46
C ARG A 282 18.75 2.24 -8.12
N ILE A 283 18.30 1.11 -8.65
CA ILE A 283 17.04 0.49 -8.23
C ILE A 283 17.02 0.29 -6.70
N ALA A 284 18.10 -0.21 -6.12
CA ALA A 284 18.26 -0.36 -4.68
C ALA A 284 18.06 0.95 -3.89
N ASN A 285 18.46 2.10 -4.45
CA ASN A 285 18.28 3.38 -3.75
C ASN A 285 16.80 3.76 -3.66
N ILE A 286 16.04 3.54 -4.74
CA ILE A 286 14.60 3.81 -4.76
C ILE A 286 13.86 2.87 -3.80
N LEU A 287 14.17 1.58 -3.84
CA LEU A 287 13.55 0.57 -2.98
C LEU A 287 13.81 0.82 -1.48
N ASN A 288 14.95 1.41 -1.14
CA ASN A 288 15.34 1.72 0.24
C ASN A 288 15.09 3.19 0.63
N MET A 289 14.32 3.95 -0.16
CA MET A 289 14.04 5.37 0.11
C MET A 289 15.31 6.22 0.34
N SER A 290 16.38 5.91 -0.40
CA SER A 290 17.73 6.51 -0.27
C SER A 290 18.23 7.11 -1.59
N SER A 291 17.31 7.50 -2.47
CA SER A 291 17.62 8.07 -3.80
C SER A 291 18.06 9.53 -3.77
N GLY A 292 17.86 10.25 -2.67
CA GLY A 292 18.13 11.69 -2.58
C GLY A 292 17.11 12.56 -3.34
N LEU A 293 16.00 11.97 -3.82
CA LEU A 293 14.89 12.71 -4.42
C LEU A 293 14.03 13.34 -3.32
N ARG A 294 13.88 14.66 -3.36
CA ARG A 294 13.07 15.41 -2.40
C ARG A 294 11.59 15.37 -2.77
N PHE A 295 10.75 15.10 -1.78
CA PHE A 295 9.30 15.26 -1.83
C PHE A 295 8.89 16.11 -0.62
N ARG A 296 8.17 17.22 -0.82
CA ARG A 296 7.63 18.02 0.27
C ARG A 296 6.37 17.38 0.84
N ALA A 297 6.31 17.25 2.16
CA ALA A 297 5.14 16.75 2.89
C ALA A 297 4.57 17.85 3.80
N PRO A 298 3.26 17.86 4.12
CA PRO A 298 2.63 18.85 5.00
C PRO A 298 3.29 19.07 6.38
N GLN A 299 4.12 18.12 6.81
CA GLN A 299 4.83 18.15 8.10
C GLN A 299 6.25 18.73 7.98
N ASP A 300 6.73 19.01 6.77
CA ASP A 300 8.05 19.56 6.56
C ASP A 300 8.12 21.02 7.03
N PRO A 301 9.24 21.47 7.63
CA PRO A 301 9.38 22.87 8.07
C PRO A 301 9.24 23.90 6.95
N ASP A 302 9.49 23.49 5.70
CA ASP A 302 9.45 24.31 4.50
C ASP A 302 8.22 24.05 3.61
N TYR A 303 7.19 23.37 4.14
CA TYR A 303 5.94 23.09 3.42
C TYR A 303 5.13 24.35 3.09
#